data_AF-T1BX78-F1
#
_entry.id   AF-T1BX78-F1
#
_cell.length_a   1.000
_cell.length_b   1.000
_cell.length_c   1.000
_cell.angle_alpha   90.00
_cell.angle_beta   90.00
_cell.angle_gamma   90.00
#
_symmetry.space_group_name_H-M   'P 1'
#
loop_
_entity.id
_entity.type
_entity.pdbx_description
1 polymer ?
#
loop_
_entity_poly.entity_id
_entity_poly.type
_entity_poly.pdbx_seq_one_letter_code
_entity_poly.pdbx_strand_id
1 'polypeptide(L)' 'VKASYKTGVEMEALSCVSAALLTVWDMTKYLEKDETGNYPETSIFDIHVERKVKVHA' A
#
# COMPACT_ATOMS: atom_id res chain seq x y z
N VAL A 1 -9.55 -6.84 -1.97
CA VAL A 1 -9.98 -6.81 -3.39
C VAL A 1 -10.71 -8.11 -3.74
N LYS A 2 -11.74 -8.08 -4.59
CA LYS A 2 -12.49 -9.28 -5.02
C LYS A 2 -12.66 -9.26 -6.53
N ALA A 3 -12.54 -10.42 -7.17
CA ALA A 3 -12.87 -10.61 -8.58
C ALA A 3 -13.32 -12.05 -8.82
N SER A 4 -14.14 -12.24 -9.86
CA SER A 4 -14.48 -13.56 -10.40
C SER A 4 -13.71 -13.76 -11.70
N TYR A 5 -12.48 -14.25 -11.59
CA TYR A 5 -11.60 -14.41 -12.75
C TYR A 5 -10.63 -15.59 -12.60
N LYS A 6 -9.92 -15.92 -13.67
CA LYS A 6 -8.99 -17.06 -13.71
C LYS A 6 -7.75 -16.84 -12.83
N THR A 7 -7.37 -15.58 -12.61
CA THR A 7 -6.22 -15.16 -11.82
C THR A 7 -6.65 -14.63 -10.45
N GLY A 8 -5.75 -14.71 -9.46
CA GLY A 8 -5.95 -14.06 -8.18
C GLY A 8 -5.82 -12.54 -8.29
N VAL A 9 -6.17 -11.83 -7.22
CA VAL A 9 -6.16 -10.35 -7.14
C VAL A 9 -5.24 -9.80 -6.04
N GLU A 10 -4.27 -10.61 -5.61
CA GLU A 10 -3.27 -10.23 -4.61
C GLU A 10 -2.43 -9.02 -5.05
N MET A 11 -2.06 -8.94 -6.34
CA MET A 11 -1.23 -7.85 -6.86
C MET A 11 -1.99 -6.52 -6.90
N GLU A 12 -3.28 -6.56 -7.22
CA GLU A 12 -4.18 -5.41 -7.19
C GLU A 12 -4.40 -4.93 -5.76
N ALA A 13 -4.49 -5.84 -4.79
CA ALA A 13 -4.58 -5.49 -3.38
C ALA A 13 -3.30 -4.80 -2.88
N LEU A 14 -2.12 -5.34 -3.21
CA LEU A 14 -0.82 -4.74 -2.87
C LEU A 14 -0.62 -3.37 -3.54
N SER A 15 -1.02 -3.25 -4.81
CA SER A 15 -0.94 -1.99 -5.56
C SER A 15 -1.84 -0.92 -4.94
N CYS A 16 -3.06 -1.30 -4.55
CA CYS A 16 -4.03 -0.41 -3.92
C CYS A 16 -3.53 0.12 -2.58
N VAL A 17 -3.02 -0.75 -1.70
CA VAL A 17 -2.52 -0.31 -0.40
C VAL A 17 -1.26 0.57 -0.54
N SER A 18 -0.37 0.23 -1.48
CA SER A 18 0.82 1.04 -1.77
C SER A 18 0.45 2.45 -2.24
N ALA A 19 -0.48 2.56 -3.18
CA ALA A 19 -0.98 3.86 -3.67
C ALA A 19 -1.67 4.67 -2.56
N ALA A 20 -2.45 4.01 -1.70
CA ALA A 20 -3.10 4.66 -0.57
C ALA A 20 -2.09 5.22 0.45
N LEU A 21 -1.08 4.43 0.83
CA LEU A 21 -0.04 4.86 1.76
C LEU A 21 0.80 6.01 1.18
N LEU A 22 1.15 5.95 -0.10
CA LEU A 22 1.82 7.05 -0.80
C LEU A 22 0.96 8.32 -0.82
N THR A 23 -0.36 8.19 -0.98
CA THR A 23 -1.28 9.33 -0.95
C THR A 23 -1.32 9.96 0.45
N VAL A 24 -1.34 9.16 1.51
CA VAL A 24 -1.28 9.67 2.90
C VAL A 24 0.03 10.42 3.14
N TRP A 25 1.16 9.85 2.70
CA TRP A 25 2.46 10.52 2.81
C TRP A 25 2.46 11.83 2.01
N ASP A 26 1.90 11.86 0.79
CA ASP A 26 1.82 13.08 -0.01
C ASP A 26 1.08 14.22 0.72
N MET A 27 0.03 13.89 1.47
CA MET A 27 -0.76 14.85 2.24
C MET A 27 -0.07 15.31 3.54
N THR A 28 0.84 14.51 4.09
CA THR A 28 1.52 14.77 5.39
C THR A 28 2.99 15.17 5.24
N LYS A 29 3.54 15.12 4.03
CA LYS A 29 4.96 15.36 3.72
C LYS A 29 5.53 16.68 4.23
N TYR A 30 4.72 17.69 4.51
CA TYR A 30 5.20 18.97 5.03
C TYR A 30 5.44 18.94 6.55
N LEU A 31 4.79 18.03 7.29
CA LEU A 31 4.99 17.80 8.72
C LEU A 31 6.18 16.87 8.97
N GLU A 32 6.36 15.91 8.06
CA GLU A 32 7.36 14.85 8.15
C GLU A 32 8.76 15.28 7.67
N LYS A 33 8.86 16.42 6.99
CA LYS A 33 10.13 16.94 6.48
C LYS A 33 10.96 17.56 7.59
N ASP A 34 12.24 17.25 7.59
CA ASP A 34 13.23 17.97 8.38
C ASP A 34 13.68 19.29 7.71
N GLU A 35 14.53 20.05 8.41
CA GLU A 35 15.09 21.31 7.93
C GLU A 35 15.94 21.16 6.65
N THR A 36 16.42 19.95 6.35
CA THR A 36 17.18 19.64 5.13
C THR A 36 16.28 19.25 3.95
N GLY A 37 14.98 19.13 4.19
CA GLY A 37 13.98 18.71 3.20
C GLY A 37 13.87 17.20 3.01
N ASN A 38 14.50 16.41 3.89
CA ASN A 38 14.46 14.94 3.86
C ASN A 38 13.40 14.39 4.84
N TYR A 39 13.16 13.08 4.77
CA TYR A 39 12.23 12.34 5.65
C TYR A 39 13.02 11.35 6.52
N PRO A 40 13.55 11.76 7.67
CA PRO A 40 14.47 10.92 8.46
C PRO A 40 13.78 9.73 9.12
N GLU A 41 12.53 9.90 9.54
CA GLU A 41 11.78 8.89 10.33
C GLU A 41 10.69 8.19 9.50
N THR A 42 10.07 8.91 8.57
CA THR A 42 8.90 8.43 7.83
C THR A 42 9.29 7.29 6.90
N SER A 43 8.59 6.17 7.02
CA SER A 43 8.78 5.02 6.14
C SER A 43 7.47 4.25 5.97
N ILE A 44 7.33 3.62 4.80
CA ILE A 44 6.27 2.63 4.55
C ILE A 44 6.91 1.25 4.64
N PHE A 45 6.41 0.40 5.53
CA PHE A 45 6.93 -0.95 5.76
C PHE A 45 5.80 -1.95 6.00
N ASP A 46 6.16 -3.24 6.03
CA ASP A 46 5.27 -4.37 6.34
C ASP A 46 4.02 -4.51 5.44
N ILE A 47 4.16 -4.13 4.16
CA ILE A 47 3.14 -4.43 3.15
C ILE A 47 3.25 -5.91 2.76
N HIS A 48 2.28 -6.71 3.19
CA HIS A 48 2.17 -8.12 2.83
C HIS A 48 0.71 -8.55 2.64
N VAL A 49 0.52 -9.71 2.00
CA VAL A 49 -0.82 -10.28 1.82
C VAL A 49 -1.20 -11.06 3.07
N GLU A 50 -2.09 -10.51 3.89
CA GLU A 50 -2.58 -11.20 5.11
C GLU A 50 -3.38 -12.47 4.77
N ARG A 51 -4.27 -12.39 3.79
CA ARG A 51 -5.11 -13.52 3.37
C ARG A 51 -5.53 -13.42 1.92
N LYS A 52 -5.46 -14.55 1.20
CA LYS A 52 -6.01 -14.72 -0.15
C LYS A 52 -6.93 -15.93 -0.17
N VAL A 53 -8.16 -15.76 -0.65
CA VAL A 53 -9.15 -16.84 -0.80
C VAL A 53 -9.44 -17.06 -2.26
N LYS A 54 -9.36 -18.32 -2.70
CA LYS A 54 -9.85 -18.76 -4.02
C LYS A 54 -11.00 -19.73 -3.78
N VAL A 55 -12.20 -19.37 -4.23
CA VAL A 55 -13.35 -20.28 -4.19
C VAL A 55 -13.31 -21.10 -5.48
N HIS A 56 -13.20 -22.42 -5.34
CA HIS A 56 -13.44 -23.34 -6.44
C HIS A 56 -14.94 -23.65 -6.47
N ALA A 57 -15.56 -23.46 -7.63
CA ALA A 57 -16.92 -23.91 -7.91
C ALA A 57 -16.88 -25.31 -8.51
#